data_AF-A0A2D7VQ82-F1
#
_entry.id   AF-A0A2D7VQ82-F1
#
_cell.length_a   1.000
_cell.length_b   1.000
_cell.length_c   1.000
_cell.angle_alpha   90.00
_cell.angle_beta   90.00
_cell.angle_gamma   90.00
#
_symmetry.space_group_name_H-M   'P 1'
#
loop_
_entity.id
_entity.type
_entity.pdbx_description
1 polymer ?
#
loop_
_entity_poly.entity_id
_entity_poly.type
_entity_poly.pdbx_seq_one_letter_code
_entity_poly.pdbx_strand_id
1 'polypeptide(L)'
;MKTLKLLSLLFLSLLLVNCEEDEPISGCTDPLSDNYNSEAVNDDGSCAYLYGGREKGQIDVGSEVDLNNEYDIYIDGESIGRLSVYFPNGAFCGAPENPGRIFDSGSHVVRAVGNGGDEVREGTVNLSPQECDVVLVENLQIISTGGGGGSGGGGGSGGGGGSGGGGGSGGGGGGGGPDPGRIKFWVNKDFGCGNISLTVSGLGSTTISGYIQGGPNSCDETFGGGNFNNVTPGTYSFSGSCSDRTWNGSVSVSDGGCTIFQLL
;
A
#
# COMPACT_ATOMS: atom_id res chain seq x y z
N MET A 1 69.50 38.16 -7.90
CA MET A 1 68.31 38.54 -8.69
C MET A 1 67.55 37.37 -9.32
N LYS A 2 68.10 36.14 -9.41
CA LYS A 2 67.38 34.97 -9.98
C LYS A 2 66.41 34.28 -9.01
N THR A 3 66.62 34.42 -7.70
CA THR A 3 65.77 33.84 -6.63
C THR A 3 64.46 34.61 -6.41
N LEU A 4 64.42 35.91 -6.74
CA LEU A 4 63.22 36.74 -6.59
C LEU A 4 62.15 36.44 -7.66
N LYS A 5 62.56 35.96 -8.85
CA LYS A 5 61.64 35.49 -9.90
C LYS A 5 61.02 34.13 -9.58
N LEU A 6 61.77 33.23 -8.92
CA LEU A 6 61.26 31.91 -8.53
C LEU A 6 60.21 32.01 -7.41
N LEU A 7 60.41 32.91 -6.44
CA LEU A 7 59.44 33.19 -5.38
C LEU A 7 58.17 33.87 -5.91
N SER A 8 58.30 34.73 -6.92
CA SER A 8 57.17 35.41 -7.59
C SER A 8 56.34 34.46 -8.47
N LEU A 9 56.95 33.44 -9.11
CA LEU A 9 56.21 32.40 -9.84
C LEU A 9 55.50 31.42 -8.89
N LEU A 10 56.10 31.11 -7.74
CA LEU A 10 55.48 30.24 -6.72
C LEU A 10 54.27 30.91 -6.05
N PHE A 11 54.31 32.22 -5.83
CA PHE A 11 53.17 33.00 -5.30
C PHE A 11 52.04 33.15 -6.34
N LEU A 12 52.37 33.24 -7.63
CA LEU A 12 51.38 33.28 -8.70
C LEU A 12 50.69 31.92 -8.91
N SER A 13 51.39 30.79 -8.64
CA SER A 13 50.76 29.47 -8.64
C SER A 13 49.85 29.21 -7.43
N LEU A 14 50.06 29.89 -6.29
CA LEU A 14 49.14 29.83 -5.14
C LEU A 14 47.89 30.72 -5.32
N LEU A 15 47.92 31.69 -6.23
CA LEU A 15 46.76 32.53 -6.59
C LEU A 15 45.84 31.88 -7.64
N LEU A 16 46.26 30.78 -8.26
CA LEU A 16 45.47 29.96 -9.18
C LEU A 16 44.90 28.69 -8.51
N VAL A 17 44.90 28.64 -7.18
CA VAL A 17 43.95 27.77 -6.48
C VAL A 17 42.58 28.40 -6.70
N ASN A 18 42.04 28.20 -7.90
CA ASN A 18 40.62 28.39 -8.15
C ASN A 18 39.91 27.56 -7.08
N CYS A 19 39.17 28.23 -6.19
CA CYS A 19 37.96 27.62 -5.66
C CYS A 19 37.17 27.20 -6.88
N GLU A 20 37.19 25.91 -7.21
CA GLU A 20 36.18 25.33 -8.08
C GLU A 20 34.92 25.41 -7.22
N GLU A 21 34.09 26.44 -7.46
CA GLU A 21 32.76 26.47 -6.91
C GLU A 21 32.04 25.30 -7.57
N ASP A 22 31.81 24.22 -6.81
CA ASP A 22 30.96 23.13 -7.26
C ASP A 22 29.63 23.74 -7.68
N GLU A 23 29.31 23.67 -8.97
CA GLU A 23 28.03 24.15 -9.50
C GLU A 23 26.90 23.42 -8.74
N PRO A 24 25.88 24.15 -8.25
CA PRO A 24 24.85 23.54 -7.44
C PRO A 24 24.07 22.50 -8.27
N ILE A 25 24.05 21.26 -7.79
CA ILE A 25 23.38 20.14 -8.45
C ILE A 25 21.89 20.46 -8.56
N SER A 26 21.36 20.41 -9.78
CA SER A 26 19.93 20.62 -10.07
C SER A 26 19.26 19.29 -10.43
N GLY A 27 18.03 19.10 -9.98
CA GLY A 27 17.25 17.87 -10.16
C GLY A 27 15.98 17.93 -9.32
N CYS A 28 15.12 16.92 -9.40
CA CYS A 28 13.93 16.91 -8.55
C CYS A 28 14.30 16.85 -7.06
N THR A 29 13.79 17.80 -6.28
CA THR A 29 14.06 17.89 -4.83
C THR A 29 12.92 17.35 -3.96
N ASP A 30 11.83 16.87 -4.58
CA ASP A 30 10.67 16.34 -3.87
C ASP A 30 10.85 14.85 -3.53
N PRO A 31 10.96 14.47 -2.24
CA PRO A 31 11.14 13.08 -1.84
C PRO A 31 9.94 12.17 -2.14
N LEU A 32 8.77 12.74 -2.49
CA LEU A 32 7.62 11.96 -2.93
C LEU A 32 7.69 11.59 -4.42
N SER A 33 8.60 12.18 -5.19
CA SER A 33 8.71 11.87 -6.62
C SER A 33 9.50 10.58 -6.90
N ASP A 34 9.22 9.93 -8.03
CA ASP A 34 9.92 8.72 -8.47
C ASP A 34 11.38 8.97 -8.86
N ASN A 35 11.69 10.20 -9.25
CA ASN A 35 12.99 10.65 -9.72
C ASN A 35 13.65 11.64 -8.76
N TYR A 36 13.32 11.56 -7.47
CA TYR A 36 13.94 12.34 -6.42
C TYR A 36 15.47 12.19 -6.44
N ASN A 37 16.18 13.31 -6.44
CA ASN A 37 17.63 13.36 -6.33
C ASN A 37 18.02 14.01 -5.00
N SER A 38 18.52 13.22 -4.07
CA SER A 38 18.95 13.70 -2.75
C SER A 38 20.18 14.60 -2.77
N GLU A 39 20.93 14.62 -3.87
CA GLU A 39 22.07 15.51 -4.06
C GLU A 39 21.65 16.85 -4.70
N ALA A 40 20.45 16.93 -5.28
CA ALA A 40 19.95 18.16 -5.86
C ALA A 40 19.62 19.20 -4.77
N VAL A 41 20.19 20.39 -4.92
CA VAL A 41 19.94 21.55 -4.05
C VAL A 41 19.00 22.56 -4.70
N ASN A 42 18.81 22.47 -6.01
CA ASN A 42 17.87 23.27 -6.78
C ASN A 42 16.88 22.37 -7.52
N ASP A 43 15.59 22.63 -7.36
CA ASP A 43 14.56 21.97 -8.15
C ASP A 43 14.63 22.42 -9.62
N ASP A 44 14.70 21.46 -10.53
CA ASP A 44 14.67 21.71 -11.98
C ASP A 44 13.27 21.55 -12.59
N GLY A 45 12.27 21.21 -11.77
CA GLY A 45 10.89 21.01 -12.20
C GLY A 45 10.67 19.70 -12.97
N SER A 46 11.63 18.77 -12.92
CA SER A 46 11.53 17.46 -13.59
C SER A 46 10.80 16.39 -12.77
N CYS A 47 10.30 16.72 -11.58
CA CYS A 47 9.65 15.76 -10.68
C CYS A 47 8.54 14.96 -11.36
N ALA A 48 8.65 13.64 -11.29
CA ALA A 48 7.71 12.68 -11.83
C ALA A 48 6.95 11.98 -10.70
N TYR A 49 5.64 11.84 -10.87
CA TYR A 49 4.73 11.28 -9.87
C TYR A 49 3.92 10.15 -10.47
N LEU A 50 3.85 9.00 -9.79
CA LEU A 50 3.17 7.79 -10.24
C LEU A 50 1.70 8.05 -10.60
N TYR A 51 1.01 8.87 -9.81
CA TYR A 51 -0.42 9.14 -9.96
C TYR A 51 -0.73 10.49 -10.63
N GLY A 52 0.22 11.01 -11.41
CA GLY A 52 0.01 12.19 -12.26
C GLY A 52 -0.08 13.52 -11.49
N GLY A 53 0.25 13.54 -10.20
CA GLY A 53 0.37 14.76 -9.41
C GLY A 53 0.85 14.46 -8.00
N ARG A 54 1.57 15.40 -7.38
CA ARG A 54 2.20 15.26 -6.06
C ARG A 54 1.23 14.80 -4.97
N GLU A 55 0.10 15.49 -4.83
CA GLU A 55 -0.92 15.25 -3.81
C GLU A 55 -1.96 14.21 -4.25
N LYS A 56 -1.58 13.21 -5.03
CA LYS A 56 -2.49 12.18 -5.54
C LYS A 56 -2.06 10.79 -5.13
N GLY A 57 -3.02 9.91 -4.99
CA GLY A 57 -2.82 8.48 -4.78
C GLY A 57 -3.89 7.69 -5.52
N GLN A 58 -3.89 6.37 -5.37
CA GLN A 58 -4.91 5.51 -5.96
C GLN A 58 -5.66 4.75 -4.86
N ILE A 59 -6.97 4.62 -5.04
CA ILE A 59 -7.80 3.76 -4.19
C ILE A 59 -8.39 2.69 -5.08
N ASP A 60 -8.12 1.44 -4.72
CA ASP A 60 -8.72 0.25 -5.32
C ASP A 60 -9.62 -0.43 -4.31
N VAL A 61 -10.72 -1.00 -4.78
CA VAL A 61 -11.66 -1.73 -3.93
C VAL A 61 -11.69 -3.19 -4.36
N GLY A 62 -11.43 -4.09 -3.41
CA GLY A 62 -11.33 -5.53 -3.64
C GLY A 62 -12.03 -6.34 -2.57
N SER A 63 -11.94 -7.65 -2.70
CA SER A 63 -12.40 -8.62 -1.69
C SER A 63 -11.43 -9.79 -1.68
N GLU A 64 -11.03 -10.28 -0.51
CA GLU A 64 -10.19 -11.48 -0.38
C GLU A 64 -11.02 -12.72 -0.09
N VAL A 65 -12.26 -12.54 0.35
CA VAL A 65 -13.20 -13.62 0.63
C VAL A 65 -14.36 -13.63 -0.36
N ASP A 66 -14.94 -14.81 -0.56
CA ASP A 66 -16.19 -14.95 -1.30
C ASP A 66 -17.36 -14.50 -0.40
N LEU A 67 -17.83 -13.28 -0.61
CA LEU A 67 -18.98 -12.73 0.09
C LEU A 67 -20.32 -13.23 -0.49
N ASN A 68 -20.31 -14.13 -1.49
CA ASN A 68 -21.47 -14.60 -2.24
C ASN A 68 -22.35 -13.45 -2.78
N ASN A 69 -21.72 -12.31 -3.10
CA ASN A 69 -22.39 -11.11 -3.57
C ASN A 69 -21.47 -10.32 -4.52
N GLU A 70 -22.06 -9.58 -5.45
CA GLU A 70 -21.36 -8.59 -6.27
C GLU A 70 -21.66 -7.20 -5.74
N TYR A 71 -20.67 -6.30 -5.78
CA TYR A 71 -20.82 -4.95 -5.24
C TYR A 71 -20.62 -3.89 -6.31
N ASP A 72 -21.57 -2.98 -6.42
CA ASP A 72 -21.37 -1.70 -7.08
C ASP A 72 -20.62 -0.76 -6.11
N ILE A 73 -19.47 -0.25 -6.54
CA ILE A 73 -18.55 0.50 -5.70
C ILE A 73 -18.64 1.99 -5.99
N TYR A 74 -18.72 2.76 -4.90
CA TYR A 74 -18.76 4.20 -4.91
C TYR A 74 -17.65 4.77 -4.03
N ILE A 75 -16.99 5.82 -4.50
CA ILE A 75 -16.05 6.62 -3.70
C ILE A 75 -16.52 8.06 -3.73
N ASP A 76 -16.70 8.67 -2.56
CA ASP A 76 -17.27 10.01 -2.36
C ASP A 76 -18.62 10.22 -3.09
N GLY A 77 -19.39 9.15 -3.20
CA GLY A 77 -20.68 9.12 -3.90
C GLY A 77 -20.59 8.98 -5.43
N GLU A 78 -19.40 8.94 -6.02
CA GLU A 78 -19.20 8.67 -7.44
C GLU A 78 -19.06 7.16 -7.68
N SER A 79 -19.81 6.61 -8.64
CA SER A 79 -19.67 5.20 -9.06
C SER A 79 -18.33 5.00 -9.78
N ILE A 80 -17.50 4.09 -9.26
CA ILE A 80 -16.18 3.80 -9.85
C ILE A 80 -16.12 2.46 -10.58
N GLY A 81 -17.03 1.54 -10.30
CA GLY A 81 -17.12 0.27 -11.01
C GLY A 81 -17.84 -0.81 -10.22
N ARG A 82 -17.74 -2.04 -10.71
CA ARG A 82 -18.32 -3.23 -10.09
C ARG A 82 -17.23 -4.19 -9.67
N LEU A 83 -17.33 -4.69 -8.44
CA LEU A 83 -16.54 -5.79 -7.92
C LEU A 83 -17.36 -7.09 -8.04
N SER A 84 -16.92 -7.98 -8.92
CA SER A 84 -17.58 -9.29 -9.18
C SER A 84 -16.64 -10.49 -8.97
N VAL A 85 -15.43 -10.23 -8.48
CA VAL A 85 -14.39 -11.25 -8.24
C VAL A 85 -13.82 -11.05 -6.83
N TYR A 86 -13.26 -12.12 -6.29
CA TYR A 86 -12.49 -12.05 -5.04
C TYR A 86 -11.11 -12.68 -5.25
N PHE A 87 -10.14 -12.24 -4.46
CA PHE A 87 -8.74 -12.57 -4.56
C PHE A 87 -8.30 -13.29 -3.28
N PRO A 88 -8.44 -14.62 -3.20
CA PRO A 88 -8.14 -15.39 -1.99
C PRO A 88 -6.66 -15.34 -1.56
N ASN A 89 -5.79 -14.78 -2.41
CA ASN A 89 -4.36 -14.61 -2.13
C ASN A 89 -3.97 -13.12 -1.96
N GLY A 90 -4.96 -12.25 -1.74
CA GLY A 90 -4.76 -10.82 -1.54
C GLY A 90 -5.24 -9.98 -2.73
N ALA A 91 -5.98 -8.91 -2.44
CA ALA A 91 -6.28 -7.89 -3.43
C ALA A 91 -5.08 -6.92 -3.50
N PHE A 92 -4.68 -6.51 -4.71
CA PHE A 92 -3.56 -5.62 -4.91
C PHE A 92 -3.94 -4.43 -5.80
N CYS A 93 -3.19 -3.35 -5.61
CA CYS A 93 -3.36 -2.12 -6.35
C CYS A 93 -2.98 -2.25 -7.84
N GLY A 94 -3.74 -1.57 -8.70
CA GLY A 94 -3.59 -1.62 -10.15
C GLY A 94 -4.07 -2.93 -10.78
N ALA A 95 -4.71 -3.82 -10.01
CA ALA A 95 -5.33 -5.00 -10.59
C ALA A 95 -6.47 -4.57 -11.53
N PRO A 96 -6.46 -4.97 -12.81
CA PRO A 96 -7.46 -4.51 -13.78
C PRO A 96 -8.87 -5.01 -13.44
N GLU A 97 -9.00 -6.02 -12.59
CA GLU A 97 -10.29 -6.52 -12.13
C GLU A 97 -10.80 -5.80 -10.87
N ASN A 98 -9.99 -4.98 -10.20
CA ASN A 98 -10.42 -4.15 -9.07
C ASN A 98 -11.01 -2.82 -9.57
N PRO A 99 -12.22 -2.43 -9.15
CA PRO A 99 -12.67 -1.05 -9.30
C PRO A 99 -11.72 -0.10 -8.58
N GLY A 100 -11.03 0.74 -9.35
CA GLY A 100 -9.91 1.54 -8.87
C GLY A 100 -9.73 2.82 -9.67
N ARG A 101 -9.40 3.92 -8.98
CA ARG A 101 -9.18 5.25 -9.58
C ARG A 101 -8.17 6.08 -8.78
N ILE A 102 -7.63 7.10 -9.45
CA ILE A 102 -6.75 8.10 -8.83
C ILE A 102 -7.60 9.18 -8.17
N PHE A 103 -7.24 9.54 -6.94
CA PHE A 103 -7.86 10.59 -6.13
C PHE A 103 -6.80 11.55 -5.60
N ASP A 104 -7.24 12.73 -5.20
CA ASP A 104 -6.40 13.63 -4.39
C ASP A 104 -6.20 12.99 -3.00
N SER A 105 -5.05 13.19 -2.39
CA SER A 105 -4.78 12.68 -1.04
C SER A 105 -5.75 13.26 -0.01
N GLY A 106 -6.06 12.47 1.02
CA GLY A 106 -6.99 12.83 2.09
C GLY A 106 -8.03 11.76 2.38
N SER A 107 -9.10 12.17 3.04
CA SER A 107 -10.15 11.28 3.53
C SER A 107 -11.22 11.06 2.47
N HIS A 108 -11.46 9.80 2.11
CA HIS A 108 -12.48 9.38 1.14
C HIS A 108 -13.46 8.40 1.77
N VAL A 109 -14.73 8.51 1.38
CA VAL A 109 -15.77 7.56 1.80
C VAL A 109 -15.90 6.48 0.73
N VAL A 110 -15.69 5.23 1.12
CA VAL A 110 -15.89 4.07 0.25
C VAL A 110 -17.20 3.39 0.63
N ARG A 111 -18.06 3.18 -0.36
CA ARG A 111 -19.36 2.54 -0.21
C ARG A 111 -19.51 1.41 -1.22
N ALA A 112 -19.79 0.21 -0.73
CA ALA A 112 -20.06 -0.98 -1.52
C ALA A 112 -21.53 -1.35 -1.39
N VAL A 113 -22.25 -1.40 -2.51
CA VAL A 113 -23.68 -1.73 -2.56
C VAL A 113 -23.83 -3.08 -3.23
N GLY A 114 -24.24 -4.07 -2.46
CA GLY A 114 -24.53 -5.43 -2.93
C GLY A 114 -25.66 -5.45 -3.96
N ASN A 115 -25.61 -6.42 -4.87
CA ASN A 115 -26.62 -6.60 -5.91
C ASN A 115 -28.04 -6.69 -5.29
N GLY A 116 -29.00 -5.97 -5.86
CA GLY A 116 -30.36 -5.84 -5.29
C GLY A 116 -30.51 -4.81 -4.17
N GLY A 117 -29.41 -4.22 -3.67
CA GLY A 117 -29.42 -3.28 -2.54
C GLY A 117 -29.56 -3.95 -1.17
N ASP A 118 -29.40 -5.27 -1.13
CA ASP A 118 -29.62 -6.09 0.07
C ASP A 118 -28.49 -6.01 1.09
N GLU A 119 -27.33 -5.49 0.71
CA GLU A 119 -26.25 -5.23 1.64
C GLU A 119 -25.54 -3.95 1.24
N VAL A 120 -25.38 -3.04 2.19
CA VAL A 120 -24.60 -1.81 2.00
C VAL A 120 -23.52 -1.80 3.04
N ARG A 121 -22.28 -1.71 2.58
CA ARG A 121 -21.11 -1.52 3.41
C ARG A 121 -20.48 -0.17 3.15
N GLU A 122 -19.98 0.47 4.20
CA GLU A 122 -19.36 1.78 4.10
C GLU A 122 -18.21 1.92 5.10
N GLY A 123 -17.24 2.75 4.73
CA GLY A 123 -16.09 3.08 5.57
C GLY A 123 -15.32 4.26 5.00
N THR A 124 -14.30 4.68 5.73
CA THR A 124 -13.44 5.80 5.34
C THR A 124 -12.01 5.30 5.17
N VAL A 125 -11.36 5.74 4.09
CA VAL A 125 -9.94 5.54 3.84
C VAL A 125 -9.24 6.90 3.85
N ASN A 126 -8.03 6.98 4.41
CA ASN A 126 -7.23 8.21 4.41
C ASN A 126 -5.99 7.99 3.54
N LEU A 127 -6.10 8.42 2.28
CA LEU A 127 -5.13 8.21 1.23
C LEU A 127 -3.94 9.16 1.38
N SER A 128 -2.73 8.64 1.52
CA SER A 128 -1.52 9.48 1.49
C SER A 128 -1.12 9.84 0.05
N PRO A 129 -0.40 10.96 -0.14
CA PRO A 129 0.22 11.28 -1.41
C PRO A 129 1.16 10.16 -1.89
N GLN A 130 1.11 9.84 -3.18
CA GLN A 130 1.89 8.78 -3.82
C GLN A 130 1.71 7.38 -3.22
N GLU A 131 0.60 7.15 -2.53
CA GLU A 131 0.25 5.85 -1.98
C GLU A 131 -0.87 5.20 -2.81
N CYS A 132 -0.96 3.88 -2.72
CA CYS A 132 -2.08 3.13 -3.24
C CYS A 132 -2.70 2.27 -2.16
N ASP A 133 -3.95 2.55 -1.85
CA ASP A 133 -4.72 1.87 -0.82
C ASP A 133 -5.69 0.88 -1.44
N VAL A 134 -5.67 -0.35 -0.93
CA VAL A 134 -6.67 -1.37 -1.27
C VAL A 134 -7.68 -1.47 -0.13
N VAL A 135 -8.92 -1.12 -0.42
CA VAL A 135 -10.04 -1.23 0.51
C VAL A 135 -10.75 -2.56 0.29
N LEU A 136 -10.69 -3.42 1.30
CA LEU A 136 -11.37 -4.71 1.30
C LEU A 136 -12.83 -4.54 1.74
N VAL A 137 -13.77 -4.99 0.90
CA VAL A 137 -15.22 -4.86 1.15
C VAL A 137 -15.64 -5.54 2.45
N GLU A 138 -15.05 -6.69 2.78
CA GLU A 138 -15.29 -7.44 4.02
C GLU A 138 -14.91 -6.67 5.29
N ASN A 139 -14.00 -5.69 5.19
CA ASN A 139 -13.55 -4.84 6.29
C ASN A 139 -14.40 -3.58 6.46
N LEU A 140 -15.27 -3.26 5.48
CA LEU A 140 -16.20 -2.15 5.57
C LEU A 140 -17.36 -2.49 6.52
N GLN A 141 -17.84 -1.48 7.24
CA GLN A 141 -18.95 -1.63 8.18
C GLN A 141 -20.26 -1.84 7.42
N ILE A 142 -21.06 -2.82 7.83
CA ILE A 142 -22.40 -3.02 7.28
C ILE A 142 -23.33 -1.94 7.84
N ILE A 143 -23.84 -1.08 6.96
CA ILE A 143 -24.74 0.03 7.33
C ILE A 143 -26.21 -0.22 6.97
N SER A 144 -26.49 -1.21 6.12
CA SER A 144 -27.84 -1.69 5.85
C SER A 144 -27.80 -3.12 5.34
N THR A 145 -28.66 -3.98 5.88
CA THR A 145 -29.00 -5.28 5.30
C THR A 145 -30.45 -5.20 4.83
N GLY A 146 -30.69 -5.19 3.53
CA GLY A 146 -32.01 -5.32 2.95
C GLY A 146 -32.70 -6.58 3.48
N GLY A 147 -33.84 -6.38 4.14
CA GLY A 147 -34.60 -7.46 4.73
C GLY A 147 -35.36 -8.26 3.68
N GLY A 148 -35.10 -9.57 3.62
CA GLY A 148 -36.03 -10.56 3.10
C GLY A 148 -35.68 -11.95 3.64
N GLY A 149 -36.51 -12.70 4.37
CA GLY A 149 -37.86 -12.50 4.89
C GLY A 149 -38.25 -13.67 5.81
N GLY A 150 -39.26 -13.48 6.67
CA GLY A 150 -39.80 -14.54 7.53
C GLY A 150 -40.98 -14.11 8.39
N SER A 151 -42.20 -14.35 7.88
CA SER A 151 -43.48 -14.60 8.57
C SER A 151 -43.75 -14.03 9.98
N GLY A 152 -44.70 -13.10 10.08
CA GLY A 152 -45.39 -12.74 11.33
C GLY A 152 -46.23 -11.48 11.17
N GLY A 153 -47.55 -11.60 11.27
CA GLY A 153 -48.50 -10.59 10.79
C GLY A 153 -48.72 -9.37 11.70
N GLY A 154 -49.39 -8.38 11.14
CA GLY A 154 -50.21 -7.43 11.89
C GLY A 154 -49.77 -5.96 11.83
N GLY A 155 -50.30 -5.24 10.83
CA GLY A 155 -50.95 -3.92 10.95
C GLY A 155 -50.24 -2.74 11.62
N GLY A 156 -50.21 -1.61 10.92
CA GLY A 156 -50.11 -0.29 11.57
C GLY A 156 -49.52 0.81 10.70
N SER A 157 -50.33 1.84 10.44
CA SER A 157 -50.10 2.96 9.52
C SER A 157 -49.32 4.13 10.13
N GLY A 158 -48.80 5.00 9.25
CA GLY A 158 -48.46 6.41 9.50
C GLY A 158 -46.97 6.64 9.81
N GLY A 159 -46.26 7.64 9.29
CA GLY A 159 -46.60 8.87 8.59
C GLY A 159 -45.59 9.95 9.02
N GLY A 160 -45.21 10.87 8.12
CA GLY A 160 -44.60 12.16 8.47
C GLY A 160 -43.07 12.22 8.46
N GLY A 161 -42.52 13.15 7.68
CA GLY A 161 -41.09 13.42 7.56
C GLY A 161 -40.50 14.32 8.64
N GLY A 162 -39.24 14.70 8.45
CA GLY A 162 -38.55 15.71 9.24
C GLY A 162 -37.03 15.60 9.13
N SER A 163 -36.44 16.57 8.44
CA SER A 163 -34.99 16.85 8.42
C SER A 163 -34.53 17.45 9.74
N GLY A 164 -33.26 17.22 10.13
CA GLY A 164 -32.61 18.01 11.18
C GLY A 164 -31.42 17.31 11.80
N GLY A 165 -30.21 17.78 11.46
CA GLY A 165 -28.96 17.27 12.01
C GLY A 165 -28.70 17.70 13.46
N GLY A 166 -27.60 17.18 14.01
CA GLY A 166 -27.09 17.57 15.31
C GLY A 166 -26.12 16.52 15.82
N GLY A 167 -24.83 16.84 15.77
CA GLY A 167 -23.73 15.95 16.14
C GLY A 167 -23.79 15.44 17.58
N GLY A 168 -23.21 14.27 17.75
CA GLY A 168 -22.83 13.70 19.03
C GLY A 168 -21.56 12.89 18.82
N SER A 169 -20.44 13.44 19.27
CA SER A 169 -19.16 12.76 19.39
C SER A 169 -19.35 11.50 20.22
N GLY A 170 -19.38 10.35 19.57
CA GLY A 170 -19.32 9.04 20.20
C GLY A 170 -17.95 8.45 19.91
N GLY A 171 -17.02 8.61 20.85
CA GLY A 171 -15.80 7.80 20.87
C GLY A 171 -16.22 6.33 20.96
N GLY A 172 -16.06 5.60 19.86
CA GLY A 172 -16.25 4.16 19.79
C GLY A 172 -14.90 3.47 19.90
N GLY A 173 -14.41 3.33 21.13
CA GLY A 173 -13.46 2.25 21.42
C GLY A 173 -14.18 0.91 21.30
N GLY A 174 -13.58 -0.03 20.57
CA GLY A 174 -14.03 -1.41 20.47
C GLY A 174 -13.36 -2.08 19.26
N GLY A 175 -12.54 -3.11 19.39
CA GLY A 175 -12.03 -3.81 20.56
C GLY A 175 -10.69 -4.45 20.20
N GLY A 176 -9.84 -4.65 21.21
CA GLY A 176 -8.50 -5.20 21.06
C GLY A 176 -8.50 -6.66 20.58
N GLY A 177 -8.61 -6.85 19.27
CA GLY A 177 -7.82 -7.88 18.62
C GLY A 177 -6.38 -7.37 18.48
N PRO A 178 -5.37 -8.26 18.50
CA PRO A 178 -4.02 -7.86 18.15
C PRO A 178 -4.04 -7.16 16.78
N ASP A 179 -3.36 -6.02 16.66
CA ASP A 179 -3.17 -5.35 15.39
C ASP A 179 -2.60 -6.40 14.39
N PRO A 180 -3.16 -6.50 13.18
CA PRO A 180 -2.73 -7.52 12.23
C PRO A 180 -1.22 -7.42 11.93
N GLY A 181 -0.47 -8.48 12.22
CA GLY A 181 0.94 -8.60 11.88
C GLY A 181 1.16 -8.77 10.38
N ARG A 182 2.39 -8.60 9.92
CA ARG A 182 2.79 -8.73 8.51
C ARG A 182 4.08 -9.51 8.38
N ILE A 183 4.22 -10.28 7.30
CA ILE A 183 5.44 -11.02 6.98
C ILE A 183 5.84 -10.73 5.54
N LYS A 184 7.09 -10.33 5.31
CA LYS A 184 7.67 -10.25 3.96
C LYS A 184 8.82 -11.23 3.83
N PHE A 185 8.65 -12.18 2.93
CA PHE A 185 9.72 -13.05 2.49
C PHE A 185 10.46 -12.41 1.31
N TRP A 186 11.78 -12.50 1.29
CA TRP A 186 12.57 -11.91 0.22
C TRP A 186 13.89 -12.67 0.00
N VAL A 187 14.54 -12.39 -1.12
CA VAL A 187 15.88 -12.89 -1.47
C VAL A 187 16.78 -11.73 -1.86
N ASN A 188 18.07 -11.81 -1.51
CA ASN A 188 19.02 -10.72 -1.76
C ASN A 188 19.69 -10.75 -3.13
N LYS A 189 19.44 -11.80 -3.90
CA LYS A 189 19.97 -12.00 -5.24
C LYS A 189 19.06 -12.93 -6.01
N ASP A 190 19.20 -12.90 -7.33
CA ASP A 190 18.66 -13.95 -8.18
C ASP A 190 19.44 -15.26 -7.96
N PHE A 191 18.73 -16.35 -7.71
CA PHE A 191 19.29 -17.68 -7.59
C PHE A 191 19.34 -18.44 -8.93
N GLY A 192 18.80 -17.86 -10.00
CA GLY A 192 18.80 -18.43 -11.35
C GLY A 192 17.84 -19.61 -11.52
N CYS A 193 16.92 -19.81 -10.58
CA CYS A 193 16.03 -20.97 -10.53
C CYS A 193 14.57 -20.63 -10.89
N GLY A 194 14.33 -19.41 -11.40
CA GLY A 194 13.01 -18.87 -11.68
C GLY A 194 12.28 -18.36 -10.44
N ASN A 195 10.98 -18.14 -10.59
CA ASN A 195 10.14 -17.65 -9.50
C ASN A 195 10.10 -18.65 -8.34
N ILE A 196 10.20 -18.13 -7.12
CA ILE A 196 10.12 -18.95 -5.90
C ILE A 196 8.64 -19.03 -5.49
N SER A 197 8.08 -20.24 -5.49
CA SER A 197 6.76 -20.51 -4.92
C SER A 197 6.92 -20.70 -3.42
N LEU A 198 6.20 -19.93 -2.62
CA LEU A 198 6.29 -19.96 -1.17
C LEU A 198 4.92 -20.24 -0.56
N THR A 199 4.88 -21.14 0.42
CA THR A 199 3.68 -21.49 1.18
C THR A 199 3.94 -21.32 2.66
N VAL A 200 3.03 -20.68 3.36
CA VAL A 200 3.06 -20.53 4.82
C VAL A 200 1.83 -21.20 5.41
N SER A 201 2.05 -22.09 6.37
CA SER A 201 0.99 -22.86 7.02
C SER A 201 -0.09 -21.95 7.58
N GLY A 202 -1.33 -22.14 7.13
CA GLY A 202 -2.48 -21.35 7.60
C GLY A 202 -2.59 -19.92 7.04
N LEU A 203 -1.62 -19.45 6.24
CA LEU A 203 -1.66 -18.12 5.61
C LEU A 203 -1.73 -18.16 4.07
N GLY A 204 -1.52 -19.32 3.46
CA GLY A 204 -1.62 -19.49 2.00
C GLY A 204 -0.28 -19.46 1.30
N SER A 205 -0.29 -19.05 0.02
CA SER A 205 0.89 -19.09 -0.85
C SER A 205 1.10 -17.79 -1.61
N THR A 206 2.36 -17.48 -1.91
CA THR A 206 2.79 -16.32 -2.69
C THR A 206 3.94 -16.70 -3.62
N THR A 207 4.26 -15.82 -4.57
CA THR A 207 5.35 -16.01 -5.53
C THR A 207 6.34 -14.87 -5.43
N ILE A 208 7.62 -15.19 -5.25
CA ILE A 208 8.71 -14.21 -5.30
C ILE A 208 9.31 -14.24 -6.71
N SER A 209 9.10 -13.17 -7.46
CA SER A 209 9.54 -13.02 -8.87
C SER A 209 10.76 -12.11 -9.04
N GLY A 210 11.28 -11.53 -7.96
CA GLY A 210 12.43 -10.62 -7.97
C GLY A 210 13.28 -10.73 -6.71
N TYR A 211 14.31 -9.88 -6.63
CA TYR A 211 15.23 -9.81 -5.49
C TYR A 211 15.46 -8.36 -5.08
N ILE A 212 15.83 -8.14 -3.82
CA ILE A 212 16.06 -6.80 -3.26
C ILE A 212 17.51 -6.72 -2.79
N GLN A 213 18.34 -5.92 -3.45
CA GLN A 213 19.71 -5.68 -2.98
C GLN A 213 19.68 -4.73 -1.77
N GLY A 214 20.34 -5.13 -0.68
CA GLY A 214 20.33 -4.37 0.58
C GLY A 214 19.19 -4.74 1.55
N GLY A 215 18.18 -5.46 1.05
CA GLY A 215 17.02 -5.92 1.82
C GLY A 215 15.86 -4.91 1.88
N PRO A 216 14.63 -5.40 2.12
CA PRO A 216 13.47 -4.54 2.31
C PRO A 216 13.59 -3.71 3.59
N ASN A 217 13.07 -2.50 3.56
CA ASN A 217 12.90 -1.63 4.72
C ASN A 217 11.51 -1.78 5.36
N SER A 218 10.55 -2.38 4.65
CA SER A 218 9.16 -2.55 5.10
C SER A 218 8.53 -3.85 4.60
N CYS A 219 7.50 -4.32 5.31
CA CYS A 219 6.65 -5.43 4.87
C CYS A 219 5.68 -5.05 3.76
N ASP A 220 5.49 -3.74 3.55
CA ASP A 220 4.51 -3.18 2.62
C ASP A 220 5.13 -2.92 1.23
N GLU A 221 6.46 -3.09 1.10
CA GLU A 221 7.13 -3.02 -0.19
C GLU A 221 6.56 -4.06 -1.15
N THR A 222 6.04 -3.60 -2.28
CA THR A 222 5.39 -4.46 -3.30
C THR A 222 6.38 -5.11 -4.26
N PHE A 223 7.59 -4.56 -4.37
CA PHE A 223 8.65 -5.12 -5.20
C PHE A 223 9.43 -6.24 -4.48
N GLY A 224 9.89 -7.24 -5.24
CA GLY A 224 10.98 -8.14 -4.86
C GLY A 224 10.78 -9.04 -3.62
N GLY A 225 9.54 -9.45 -3.31
CA GLY A 225 9.26 -10.33 -2.17
C GLY A 225 7.88 -10.98 -2.24
N GLY A 226 7.59 -11.81 -1.25
CA GLY A 226 6.32 -12.47 -1.04
C GLY A 226 5.71 -11.99 0.28
N ASN A 227 4.60 -11.27 0.19
CA ASN A 227 4.02 -10.57 1.33
C ASN A 227 2.81 -11.35 1.87
N PHE A 228 2.70 -11.43 3.19
CA PHE A 228 1.53 -11.93 3.92
C PHE A 228 1.08 -10.83 4.87
N ASN A 229 -0.12 -10.32 4.64
CA ASN A 229 -0.75 -9.29 5.46
C ASN A 229 -1.78 -9.92 6.40
N ASN A 230 -2.17 -9.18 7.43
CA ASN A 230 -3.22 -9.62 8.36
C ASN A 230 -2.92 -10.92 9.10
N VAL A 231 -1.66 -11.09 9.50
CA VAL A 231 -1.16 -12.29 10.16
C VAL A 231 -1.37 -12.18 11.66
N THR A 232 -2.13 -13.12 12.22
CA THR A 232 -2.28 -13.25 13.68
C THR A 232 -0.91 -13.45 14.35
N PRO A 233 -0.65 -12.86 15.53
CA PRO A 233 0.61 -13.09 16.23
C PRO A 233 0.84 -14.57 16.52
N GLY A 234 2.02 -15.06 16.18
CA GLY A 234 2.33 -16.48 16.29
C GLY A 234 3.55 -16.91 15.50
N THR A 235 3.83 -18.22 15.54
CA THR A 235 4.89 -18.86 14.78
C THR A 235 4.29 -19.77 13.72
N TYR A 236 4.71 -19.57 12.49
CA TYR A 236 4.21 -20.27 11.31
C TYR A 236 5.34 -21.06 10.66
N SER A 237 5.06 -22.28 10.22
CA SER A 237 5.99 -23.00 9.33
C SER A 237 5.80 -22.54 7.89
N PHE A 238 6.90 -22.46 7.15
CA PHE A 238 6.90 -22.14 5.72
C PHE A 238 7.71 -23.15 4.93
N SER A 239 7.33 -23.32 3.66
CA SER A 239 8.07 -24.07 2.66
C SER A 239 8.10 -23.27 1.36
N GLY A 240 9.28 -23.08 0.79
CA GLY A 240 9.46 -22.46 -0.52
C GLY A 240 10.22 -23.36 -1.46
N SER A 241 9.97 -23.24 -2.76
CA SER A 241 10.72 -23.96 -3.78
C SER A 241 10.83 -23.19 -5.08
N CYS A 242 11.92 -23.45 -5.78
CA CYS A 242 12.11 -23.16 -7.20
C CYS A 242 12.81 -24.38 -7.84
N SER A 243 13.10 -24.36 -9.14
CA SER A 243 13.48 -25.56 -9.91
C SER A 243 14.48 -26.51 -9.24
N ASP A 244 15.55 -25.99 -8.64
CA ASP A 244 16.64 -26.78 -8.03
C ASP A 244 16.87 -26.47 -6.53
N ARG A 245 16.01 -25.66 -5.91
CA ARG A 245 16.18 -25.22 -4.50
C ARG A 245 14.90 -25.34 -3.72
N THR A 246 15.07 -25.59 -2.42
CA THR A 246 13.97 -25.60 -1.45
C THR A 246 14.39 -24.87 -0.20
N TRP A 247 13.43 -24.18 0.41
CA TRP A 247 13.54 -23.49 1.67
C TRP A 247 12.48 -24.06 2.60
N ASN A 248 12.83 -24.33 3.84
CA ASN A 248 11.87 -24.74 4.86
C ASN A 248 12.28 -24.12 6.19
N GLY A 249 11.31 -23.70 6.97
CA GLY A 249 11.60 -23.10 8.25
C GLY A 249 10.36 -22.65 8.99
N SER A 250 10.59 -21.77 9.96
CA SER A 250 9.55 -21.13 10.74
C SER A 250 9.80 -19.65 10.84
N VAL A 251 8.73 -18.86 10.79
CA VAL A 251 8.75 -17.41 10.95
C VAL A 251 7.81 -17.04 12.10
N SER A 252 8.19 -16.05 12.91
CA SER A 252 7.33 -15.55 13.98
C SER A 252 6.98 -14.09 13.72
N VAL A 253 5.74 -13.73 14.02
CA VAL A 253 5.24 -12.36 13.91
C VAL A 253 4.63 -11.96 15.25
N SER A 254 4.97 -10.75 15.68
CA SER A 254 4.40 -10.14 16.90
C SER A 254 3.10 -9.42 16.58
N ASP A 255 2.35 -9.10 17.62
CA ASP A 255 1.19 -8.18 17.57
C ASP A 255 1.55 -6.86 16.88
N GLY A 256 0.82 -6.50 15.83
CA GLY A 256 1.05 -5.36 14.94
C GLY A 256 2.42 -5.35 14.25
N GLY A 257 3.19 -6.44 14.33
CA GLY A 257 4.59 -6.47 13.94
C GLY A 257 4.80 -6.69 12.44
N CYS A 258 5.89 -6.15 11.91
CA CYS A 258 6.39 -6.46 10.57
C CYS A 258 7.62 -7.37 10.69
N THR A 259 7.51 -8.60 10.19
CA THR A 259 8.62 -9.56 10.12
C THR A 259 9.16 -9.67 8.70
N ILE A 260 10.37 -9.15 8.48
CA ILE A 260 11.10 -9.28 7.22
C ILE A 260 12.01 -10.52 7.31
N PHE A 261 11.75 -11.51 6.46
CA PHE A 261 12.43 -12.81 6.49
C PHE A 261 13.19 -13.07 5.18
N GLN A 262 14.51 -13.17 5.26
CA GLN A 262 15.35 -13.50 4.11
C GLN A 262 15.42 -15.01 3.89
N LEU A 263 15.14 -15.46 2.67
CA LEU A 263 15.44 -16.81 2.20
C LEU A 263 16.91 -16.86 1.74
N LEU A 264 17.71 -17.76 2.33
CA LEU A 264 19.16 -17.89 2.12
C LEU A 264 19.54 -19.00 1.14
#